data_AF-A0A0A2HQX3-F1
#
_entry.id   AF-A0A0A2HQX3-F1
#
_cell.length_a   1.000
_cell.length_b   1.000
_cell.length_c   1.000
_cell.angle_alpha   90.00
_cell.angle_beta   90.00
_cell.angle_gamma   90.00
#
_symmetry.space_group_name_H-M   'P 1'
#
loop_
_entity.id
_entity.type
_entity.pdbx_description
1 polymer ?
#
loop_
_entity_poly.entity_id
_entity_poly.type
_entity_poly.pdbx_seq_one_letter_code
_entity_poly.pdbx_strand_id
1 'polypeptide(L)'
;MSMMMGSANMVTKDTVRAFDKFTTSLVGSMLQWNMEFNPEEEIKGDYQVLAKGNLSLVAKEVRGAALDQFVTTLTPEERAILDTYGLLVDRLKARDLPVDRMLPEDEAKKVLADMRAAASQAAQVEQGLTTAKTEAATASAEKQRTDAQVVAATTAATIQEILSRVEQNLANAKTGQDKVQLENLKTLLLTAVKPEKETKKGGKKDA
;
A
#
# COMPACT_ATOMS: atom_id res chain seq x y z
N MET A 1 15.76 -4.72 -16.66
CA MET A 1 17.00 -4.50 -15.88
C MET A 1 17.04 -5.18 -14.50
N SER A 2 16.19 -6.18 -14.20
CA SER A 2 16.22 -6.89 -12.90
C SER A 2 16.97 -8.24 -12.94
N MET A 3 17.01 -8.94 -14.09
CA MET A 3 17.72 -10.23 -14.21
C MET A 3 19.25 -10.14 -14.29
N MET A 4 19.84 -8.96 -14.54
CA MET A 4 21.29 -8.82 -14.72
C MET A 4 22.07 -8.68 -13.40
N MET A 5 21.44 -8.21 -12.33
CA MET A 5 22.11 -8.15 -11.01
C MET A 5 22.15 -9.51 -10.30
N GLY A 6 21.20 -10.41 -10.61
CA GLY A 6 21.23 -11.78 -10.09
C GLY A 6 22.31 -12.65 -10.74
N SER A 7 22.60 -12.44 -12.04
CA SER A 7 23.57 -13.25 -12.78
C SER A 7 25.02 -12.91 -12.47
N ALA A 8 25.34 -11.64 -12.18
CA ALA A 8 26.71 -11.24 -11.82
C ALA A 8 27.19 -11.84 -10.48
N ASN A 9 26.31 -11.92 -9.48
CA ASN A 9 26.64 -12.49 -8.16
C ASN A 9 26.83 -14.02 -8.19
N MET A 10 26.28 -14.71 -9.19
CA MET A 10 26.46 -16.15 -9.35
C MET A 10 27.88 -16.48 -9.82
N VAL A 11 28.40 -15.70 -10.78
CA VAL A 11 29.76 -15.87 -11.32
C VAL A 11 30.82 -15.70 -10.24
N THR A 12 30.67 -14.70 -9.37
CA THR A 12 31.62 -14.45 -8.27
C THR A 12 31.65 -15.59 -7.24
N LYS A 13 30.50 -16.19 -6.91
CA LYS A 13 30.43 -17.31 -5.97
C LYS A 13 31.10 -18.58 -6.51
N ASP A 14 30.91 -18.85 -7.79
CA ASP A 14 31.55 -20.00 -8.44
C ASP A 14 33.07 -19.82 -8.54
N THR A 15 33.56 -18.60 -8.81
CA THR A 15 35.00 -18.30 -8.75
C THR A 15 35.58 -18.52 -7.35
N VAL A 16 34.91 -18.03 -6.30
CA VAL A 16 35.38 -18.20 -4.92
C VAL A 16 35.33 -19.68 -4.51
N ARG A 17 34.31 -20.43 -4.93
CA ARG A 17 34.25 -21.88 -4.71
C ARG A 17 35.38 -22.62 -5.42
N ALA A 18 35.74 -22.21 -6.63
CA ALA A 18 36.88 -22.77 -7.35
C ALA A 18 38.20 -22.47 -6.62
N PHE A 19 38.34 -21.26 -6.07
CA PHE A 19 39.50 -20.87 -5.27
C PHE A 19 39.60 -21.64 -3.94
N ASP A 20 38.47 -21.88 -3.26
CA ASP A 20 38.40 -22.73 -2.06
C ASP A 20 38.82 -24.18 -2.36
N LYS A 21 38.39 -24.74 -3.49
CA LYS A 21 38.83 -26.08 -3.95
C LYS A 21 40.33 -26.12 -4.22
N PHE A 22 40.85 -25.10 -4.90
CA PHE A 22 42.29 -24.97 -5.15
C PHE A 22 43.09 -24.91 -3.84
N THR A 23 42.66 -24.06 -2.90
CA THR A 23 43.32 -23.89 -1.60
C THR A 23 43.28 -25.18 -0.78
N THR A 24 42.14 -25.88 -0.77
CA THR A 24 41.99 -27.17 -0.10
C THR A 24 42.92 -28.22 -0.68
N SER A 25 43.07 -28.28 -2.01
CA SER A 25 43.99 -29.18 -2.69
C SER A 25 45.45 -28.86 -2.34
N LEU A 26 45.86 -27.59 -2.46
CA LEU A 26 47.23 -27.15 -2.19
C LEU A 26 47.66 -27.43 -0.75
N VAL A 27 46.87 -26.96 0.22
CA VAL A 27 47.16 -27.14 1.65
C VAL A 27 47.00 -28.62 2.04
N GLY A 28 46.06 -29.34 1.41
CA GLY A 28 45.91 -30.78 1.58
C GLY A 28 47.15 -31.56 1.13
N SER A 29 47.75 -31.20 -0.01
CA SER A 29 49.01 -31.81 -0.46
C SER A 29 50.17 -31.50 0.47
N MET A 30 50.25 -30.28 1.02
CA MET A 30 51.26 -29.93 2.02
C MET A 30 51.08 -30.72 3.32
N LEU A 31 49.83 -30.88 3.77
CA LEU A 31 49.49 -31.69 4.94
C LEU A 31 49.86 -33.17 4.70
N GLN A 32 49.51 -33.73 3.55
CA GLN A 32 49.85 -35.10 3.19
C GLN A 32 51.37 -35.31 3.14
N TRP A 33 52.11 -34.37 2.54
CA TRP A 33 53.57 -34.41 2.54
C TRP A 33 54.12 -34.37 3.98
N ASN A 34 53.59 -33.50 4.84
CA ASN A 34 53.99 -33.46 6.25
C ASN A 34 53.67 -34.78 6.97
N MET A 35 52.55 -35.43 6.68
CA MET A 35 52.20 -36.74 7.27
C MET A 35 53.16 -37.85 6.84
N GLU A 36 53.61 -37.84 5.57
CA GLU A 36 54.54 -38.83 5.03
C GLU A 36 55.98 -38.64 5.54
N PHE A 37 56.47 -37.40 5.61
CA PHE A 37 57.90 -37.12 5.81
C PHE A 37 58.28 -36.58 7.19
N ASN A 38 57.33 -36.25 8.07
CA ASN A 38 57.65 -35.70 9.39
C ASN A 38 58.15 -36.81 10.35
N PRO A 39 59.30 -36.62 11.03
CA PRO A 39 59.86 -37.59 11.99
C PRO A 39 59.06 -37.70 13.30
N GLU A 40 58.26 -36.69 13.67
CA GLU A 40 57.49 -36.70 14.90
C GLU A 40 56.09 -37.30 14.69
N GLU A 41 55.85 -38.49 15.24
CA GLU A 41 54.53 -39.17 15.12
C GLU A 41 53.44 -38.50 15.96
N GLU A 42 53.78 -37.77 17.02
CA GLU A 42 52.79 -37.08 17.87
C GLU A 42 52.03 -35.97 17.12
N ILE A 43 52.66 -35.36 16.10
CA ILE A 43 52.05 -34.29 15.30
C ILE A 43 51.14 -34.87 14.20
N LYS A 44 51.26 -36.17 13.91
CA LYS A 44 50.46 -36.84 12.87
C LYS A 44 49.07 -37.13 13.42
N GLY A 45 48.07 -36.35 12.98
CA GLY A 45 46.69 -36.45 13.41
C GLY A 45 45.69 -36.50 12.25
N ASP A 46 44.41 -36.70 12.57
CA ASP A 46 43.30 -36.70 11.60
C ASP A 46 42.85 -35.27 11.29
N TYR A 47 43.74 -34.50 10.65
CA TYR A 47 43.47 -33.12 10.27
C TYR A 47 42.77 -33.08 8.90
N GLN A 48 41.65 -32.36 8.84
CA GLN A 48 40.95 -32.08 7.59
C GLN A 48 41.08 -30.61 7.22
N VAL A 49 41.59 -30.36 6.01
CA VAL A 49 41.67 -29.01 5.45
C VAL A 49 40.29 -28.58 4.96
N LEU A 50 39.78 -27.46 5.48
CA LEU A 50 38.49 -26.89 5.09
C LEU A 50 38.66 -25.41 4.73
N ALA A 51 38.57 -25.09 3.44
CA ALA A 51 38.49 -23.71 2.99
C ALA A 51 37.10 -23.11 3.28
N LYS A 52 37.08 -21.89 3.86
CA LYS A 52 35.85 -21.22 4.34
C LYS A 52 35.50 -19.96 3.56
N GLY A 53 36.12 -19.69 2.41
CA GLY A 53 35.93 -18.43 1.67
C GLY A 53 34.49 -18.26 1.18
N ASN A 54 33.98 -19.23 0.43
CA ASN A 54 32.61 -19.25 -0.06
C ASN A 54 31.60 -19.32 1.09
N LEU A 55 31.88 -20.12 2.13
CA LEU A 55 31.02 -20.20 3.32
C LEU A 55 30.89 -18.85 4.03
N SER A 56 31.99 -18.09 4.12
CA SER A 56 31.99 -16.76 4.73
C SER A 56 31.14 -15.76 3.94
N LEU A 57 31.19 -15.82 2.60
CA LEU A 57 30.34 -14.99 1.74
C LEU A 57 28.86 -15.33 1.90
N VAL A 58 28.50 -16.61 1.85
CA VAL A 58 27.11 -17.06 2.06
C VAL A 58 26.63 -16.68 3.46
N ALA A 59 27.47 -16.85 4.48
CA ALA A 59 27.12 -16.48 5.85
C ALA A 59 26.82 -14.98 5.98
N LYS A 60 27.57 -14.10 5.30
CA LYS A 60 27.28 -12.66 5.26
C LYS A 60 25.93 -12.37 4.62
N GLU A 61 25.61 -12.98 3.47
CA GLU A 61 24.32 -12.79 2.80
C GLU A 61 23.15 -13.27 3.64
N VAL A 62 23.27 -14.47 4.23
CA VAL A 62 22.25 -15.03 5.13
C VAL A 62 22.07 -14.15 6.36
N ARG A 63 23.15 -13.66 6.96
CA ARG A 63 23.08 -12.73 8.10
C ARG A 63 22.39 -11.42 7.71
N GLY A 64 22.73 -10.84 6.56
CA GLY A 64 22.08 -9.62 6.06
C GLY A 64 20.57 -9.82 5.87
N ALA A 65 20.18 -10.91 5.19
CA ALA A 65 18.78 -11.25 4.98
C ALA A 65 18.03 -11.53 6.30
N ALA A 66 18.66 -12.24 7.24
CA ALA A 66 18.09 -12.52 8.55
C ALA A 66 17.87 -11.24 9.37
N LEU A 67 18.81 -10.27 9.33
CA LEU A 67 18.66 -8.98 10.00
C LEU A 67 17.53 -8.14 9.38
N ASP A 68 17.40 -8.13 8.06
CA ASP A 68 16.31 -7.44 7.37
C ASP A 68 14.94 -8.06 7.71
N GLN A 69 14.88 -9.39 7.74
CA GLN A 69 13.66 -10.11 8.15
C GLN A 69 13.32 -9.83 9.61
N PHE A 70 14.32 -9.88 10.50
CA PHE A 70 14.14 -9.61 11.93
C PHE A 70 13.50 -8.25 12.17
N VAL A 71 13.99 -7.19 11.52
CA VAL A 71 13.42 -5.84 11.71
C VAL A 71 12.01 -5.71 11.15
N THR A 72 11.70 -6.44 10.08
CA THR A 72 10.34 -6.47 9.52
C THR A 72 9.36 -7.18 10.45
N THR A 73 9.81 -8.22 11.17
CA THR A 73 8.97 -8.99 12.10
C THR A 73 8.81 -8.36 13.48
N LEU A 74 9.59 -7.32 13.81
CA LEU A 74 9.51 -6.66 15.12
C LEU A 74 8.15 -6.03 15.36
N THR A 75 7.57 -6.36 16.52
CA THR A 75 6.37 -5.68 17.03
C THR A 75 6.70 -4.24 17.48
N PRO A 76 5.69 -3.35 17.56
CA PRO A 76 5.89 -1.98 18.06
C PRO A 76 6.47 -1.93 19.48
N GLU A 77 6.09 -2.88 20.34
CA GLU A 77 6.56 -2.97 21.73
C GLU A 77 8.05 -3.37 21.79
N GLU A 78 8.45 -4.39 21.04
CA GLU A 78 9.85 -4.81 20.97
C GLU A 78 10.74 -3.72 20.37
N ARG A 79 10.24 -3.01 19.36
CA ARG A 79 10.97 -1.89 18.73
C ARG A 79 11.21 -0.73 19.70
N ALA A 80 10.37 -0.55 20.71
CA ALA A 80 10.53 0.52 21.70
C ALA A 80 11.64 0.23 22.72
N ILE A 81 11.97 -1.06 22.94
CA ILE A 81 12.96 -1.50 23.93
C ILE A 81 14.33 -1.74 23.26
N LEU A 82 14.33 -2.07 21.97
CA LEU A 82 15.54 -2.37 21.20
C LEU A 82 16.34 -1.12 20.84
N ASP A 83 17.66 -1.25 20.87
CA ASP A 83 18.58 -0.26 20.29
C ASP A 83 18.53 -0.33 18.75
N THR A 84 17.66 0.50 18.18
CA THR A 84 17.52 0.65 16.73
C THR A 84 18.77 1.19 16.04
N TYR A 85 19.63 1.93 16.75
CA TYR A 85 20.86 2.50 16.20
C TYR A 85 21.93 1.41 16.04
N GLY A 86 22.20 0.63 17.10
CA GLY A 86 23.11 -0.52 17.04
C GLY A 86 22.68 -1.57 16.01
N LEU A 87 21.36 -1.82 15.90
CA LEU A 87 20.80 -2.73 14.91
C LEU A 87 21.02 -2.25 13.46
N LEU A 88 20.98 -0.94 13.23
CA LEU A 88 21.29 -0.35 11.93
C LEU A 88 22.79 -0.48 11.61
N VAL A 89 23.66 -0.28 12.59
CA VAL A 89 25.11 -0.50 12.46
C VAL A 89 25.41 -1.96 12.07
N ASP A 90 24.78 -2.93 12.73
CA ASP A 90 24.98 -4.35 12.43
C ASP A 90 24.51 -4.73 11.03
N ARG A 91 23.45 -4.07 10.54
CA ARG A 91 22.98 -4.23 9.16
C ARG A 91 23.94 -3.64 8.14
N LEU A 92 24.53 -2.48 8.41
CA LEU A 92 25.55 -1.88 7.55
C LEU A 92 26.80 -2.77 7.49
N LYS A 93 27.27 -3.26 8.65
CA LYS A 93 28.41 -4.19 8.74
C LYS A 93 28.16 -5.49 7.96
N ALA A 94 26.95 -6.05 8.03
CA ALA A 94 26.60 -7.26 7.28
C ALA A 94 26.67 -7.07 5.75
N ARG A 95 26.56 -5.82 5.27
CA ARG A 95 26.58 -5.45 3.85
C ARG A 95 27.90 -4.80 3.43
N ASP A 96 28.92 -4.84 4.30
CA ASP A 96 30.22 -4.19 4.09
C ASP A 96 30.09 -2.69 3.75
N LEU A 97 29.07 -2.02 4.32
CA LEU A 97 28.87 -0.58 4.18
C LEU A 97 29.57 0.17 5.31
N PRO A 98 30.18 1.33 5.01
CA PRO A 98 30.97 2.04 6.00
C PRO A 98 30.06 2.74 7.02
N VAL A 99 30.37 2.54 8.30
CA VAL A 99 29.55 3.01 9.44
C VAL A 99 29.72 4.50 9.70
N ASP A 100 30.80 5.09 9.19
CA ASP A 100 31.09 6.53 9.21
C ASP A 100 30.05 7.40 8.48
N ARG A 101 29.22 6.78 7.62
CA ARG A 101 28.09 7.44 6.96
C ARG A 101 26.87 7.64 7.87
N MET A 102 26.84 7.02 9.04
CA MET A 102 25.78 7.25 10.02
C MET A 102 26.05 8.55 10.78
N LEU A 103 24.98 9.30 11.04
CA LEU A 103 25.04 10.44 11.95
C LEU A 103 25.43 9.94 13.35
N PRO A 104 26.18 10.73 14.13
CA PRO A 104 26.42 10.44 15.53
C PRO A 104 25.11 10.18 16.28
N GLU A 105 25.15 9.29 17.27
CA GLU A 105 23.94 8.80 17.96
C GLU A 105 23.07 9.93 18.53
N ASP A 106 23.69 10.97 19.08
CA ASP A 106 22.99 12.11 19.68
C ASP A 106 22.27 12.97 18.62
N GLU A 107 22.90 13.18 17.46
CA GLU A 107 22.31 13.92 16.36
C GLU A 107 21.20 13.09 15.70
N ALA A 108 21.41 11.79 15.54
CA ALA A 108 20.40 10.86 15.02
C ALA A 108 19.14 10.84 15.89
N LYS A 109 19.28 10.84 17.23
CA LYS A 109 18.13 10.92 18.15
C LYS A 109 17.33 12.21 17.97
N LYS A 110 18.01 13.34 17.78
CA LYS A 110 17.35 14.64 17.53
C LYS A 110 16.58 14.63 16.21
N VAL A 111 17.21 14.18 15.12
CA VAL A 111 16.56 14.08 13.80
C VAL A 111 15.34 13.15 13.86
N LEU A 112 15.44 12.01 14.55
CA LEU A 112 14.32 11.08 14.71
C LEU A 112 13.17 11.69 15.53
N ALA A 113 13.47 12.47 16.56
CA ALA A 113 12.47 13.20 17.33
C ALA A 113 11.75 14.25 16.48
N ASP A 114 12.51 15.04 15.72
CA ASP A 114 11.98 16.06 14.82
C ASP A 114 11.12 15.43 13.71
N MET A 115 11.57 14.32 13.12
CA MET A 115 10.78 13.56 12.14
C MET A 115 9.49 13.00 12.75
N ARG A 116 9.52 12.50 13.98
CA ARG A 116 8.32 12.00 14.66
C ARG A 116 7.33 13.13 14.97
N ALA A 117 7.82 14.30 15.37
CA ALA A 117 6.99 15.48 15.57
C ALA A 117 6.34 15.95 14.26
N ALA A 118 7.14 16.05 13.18
CA ALA A 118 6.65 16.41 11.85
C ALA A 118 5.63 15.39 11.30
N ALA A 119 5.87 14.09 11.50
CA ALA A 119 4.94 13.04 11.09
C ALA A 119 3.61 13.12 11.86
N SER A 120 3.65 13.42 13.16
CA SER A 120 2.44 13.60 13.96
C SER A 120 1.64 14.82 13.50
N GLN A 121 2.31 15.92 13.16
CA GLN A 121 1.65 17.13 12.64
C GLN A 121 1.05 16.89 11.25
N ALA A 122 1.79 16.20 10.36
CA ALA A 122 1.30 15.84 9.04
C ALA A 122 0.05 14.93 9.11
N ALA A 123 0.05 13.95 10.01
CA ALA A 123 -1.10 13.07 10.22
C ALA A 123 -2.34 13.84 10.71
N GLN A 124 -2.18 14.84 11.59
CA GLN A 124 -3.28 15.68 12.05
C GLN A 124 -3.84 16.56 10.92
N VAL A 125 -2.97 17.13 10.09
CA VAL A 125 -3.39 17.94 8.93
C VAL A 125 -4.10 17.08 7.89
N GLU A 126 -3.61 15.87 7.62
CA GLU A 126 -4.25 14.95 6.68
C GLU A 126 -5.60 14.46 7.19
N GLN A 127 -5.72 14.19 8.49
CA GLN A 127 -6.99 13.83 9.11
C GLN A 127 -8.00 14.98 9.02
N GLY A 128 -7.59 16.22 9.34
CA GLY A 128 -8.43 17.41 9.21
C GLY A 128 -8.82 17.74 7.75
N LEU A 129 -7.91 17.52 6.80
CA LEU A 129 -8.22 17.70 5.37
C LEU A 129 -9.20 16.62 4.89
N THR A 130 -9.06 15.39 5.38
CA THR A 130 -9.97 14.29 5.05
C THR A 130 -11.36 14.56 5.60
N THR A 131 -11.48 14.98 6.86
CA THR A 131 -12.80 15.34 7.43
C THR A 131 -13.43 16.52 6.70
N ALA A 132 -12.66 17.58 6.40
CA ALA A 132 -13.17 18.73 5.65
C ALA A 132 -13.61 18.36 4.22
N LYS A 133 -12.88 17.45 3.54
CA LYS A 133 -13.30 16.92 2.23
C LYS A 133 -14.57 16.09 2.33
N THR A 134 -14.71 15.26 3.36
CA THR A 134 -15.93 14.48 3.61
C THR A 134 -17.12 15.40 3.88
N GLU A 135 -16.95 16.42 4.72
CA GLU A 135 -17.99 17.42 5.03
C GLU A 135 -18.40 18.27 3.82
N ALA A 136 -17.44 18.69 2.99
CA ALA A 136 -17.72 19.41 1.76
C ALA A 136 -18.47 18.53 0.73
N ALA A 137 -18.11 17.24 0.65
CA ALA A 137 -18.79 16.28 -0.21
C ALA A 137 -20.23 16.02 0.28
N THR A 138 -20.46 15.89 1.59
CA THR A 138 -21.81 15.71 2.14
C THR A 138 -22.65 16.98 1.97
N ALA A 139 -22.09 18.17 2.23
CA ALA A 139 -22.81 19.44 2.07
C ALA A 139 -23.20 19.71 0.60
N SER A 140 -22.33 19.36 -0.36
CA SER A 140 -22.67 19.48 -1.79
C SER A 140 -23.73 18.47 -2.23
N ALA A 141 -23.69 17.24 -1.70
CA ALA A 141 -24.72 16.23 -1.94
C ALA A 141 -26.08 16.62 -1.33
N GLU A 142 -26.09 17.21 -0.13
CA GLU A 142 -27.31 17.74 0.50
C GLU A 142 -27.89 18.90 -0.30
N LYS A 143 -27.06 19.85 -0.75
CA LYS A 143 -27.52 20.96 -1.58
C LYS A 143 -28.17 20.46 -2.88
N GLN A 144 -27.58 19.48 -3.56
CA GLN A 144 -28.18 18.88 -4.75
C GLN A 144 -29.53 18.18 -4.46
N ARG A 145 -29.66 17.53 -3.30
CA ARG A 145 -30.94 16.93 -2.88
C ARG A 145 -31.99 18.00 -2.57
N THR A 146 -31.64 19.06 -1.87
CA THR A 146 -32.55 20.17 -1.57
C THR A 146 -32.97 20.88 -2.85
N ASP A 147 -32.05 21.18 -3.76
CA ASP A 147 -32.36 21.81 -5.05
C ASP A 147 -33.30 20.92 -5.89
N ALA A 148 -33.06 19.59 -5.92
CA ALA A 148 -33.96 18.64 -6.59
C ALA A 148 -35.35 18.59 -5.95
N GLN A 149 -35.46 18.64 -4.62
CA GLN A 149 -36.74 18.71 -3.92
C GLN A 149 -37.48 20.02 -4.16
N VAL A 150 -36.76 21.15 -4.17
CA VAL A 150 -37.33 22.47 -4.47
C VAL A 150 -37.87 22.46 -5.89
N VAL A 151 -37.08 22.03 -6.89
CA VAL A 151 -37.53 21.94 -8.29
C VAL A 151 -38.74 21.01 -8.44
N ALA A 152 -38.76 19.86 -7.76
CA ALA A 152 -39.91 18.96 -7.77
C ALA A 152 -41.15 19.62 -7.16
N ALA A 153 -41.00 20.37 -6.06
CA ALA A 153 -42.09 21.09 -5.42
C ALA A 153 -42.61 22.27 -6.26
N THR A 154 -41.73 23.06 -6.88
CA THR A 154 -42.15 24.15 -7.79
C THR A 154 -42.81 23.60 -9.04
N THR A 155 -42.31 22.49 -9.58
CA THR A 155 -42.91 21.82 -10.74
C THR A 155 -44.29 21.27 -10.39
N ALA A 156 -44.46 20.64 -9.22
CA ALA A 156 -45.76 20.18 -8.76
C ALA A 156 -46.75 21.35 -8.55
N ALA A 157 -46.29 22.45 -7.95
CA ALA A 157 -47.10 23.65 -7.74
C ALA A 157 -47.53 24.31 -9.07
N THR A 158 -46.63 24.43 -10.04
CA THR A 158 -46.96 24.96 -11.37
C THR A 158 -47.89 24.04 -12.14
N ILE A 159 -47.73 22.71 -12.06
CA ILE A 159 -48.68 21.79 -12.69
C ILE A 159 -50.07 21.92 -12.04
N GLN A 160 -50.15 22.10 -10.72
CA GLN A 160 -51.43 22.28 -10.03
C GLN A 160 -52.10 23.62 -10.38
N GLU A 161 -51.32 24.68 -10.58
CA GLU A 161 -51.82 25.95 -11.11
C GLU A 161 -52.34 25.81 -12.55
N ILE A 162 -51.60 25.12 -13.42
CA ILE A 162 -52.02 24.86 -14.80
C ILE A 162 -53.31 24.02 -14.82
N LEU A 163 -53.41 23.00 -13.97
CA LEU A 163 -54.64 22.20 -13.82
C LEU A 163 -55.83 23.05 -13.39
N SER A 164 -55.66 23.95 -12.42
CA SER A 164 -56.72 24.86 -11.98
C SER A 164 -57.16 25.82 -13.10
N ARG A 165 -56.23 26.35 -13.90
CA ARG A 165 -56.53 27.17 -15.07
C ARG A 165 -57.24 26.39 -16.18
N VAL A 166 -56.84 25.13 -16.41
CA VAL A 166 -57.50 24.22 -17.37
C VAL A 166 -58.92 23.91 -16.92
N GLU A 167 -59.16 23.66 -15.63
CA GLU A 167 -60.50 23.44 -15.09
C GLU A 167 -61.41 24.67 -15.22
N GLN A 168 -60.88 25.88 -14.96
CA GLN A 168 -61.62 27.13 -15.16
C GLN A 168 -61.97 27.35 -16.64
N ASN A 169 -61.05 27.03 -17.56
CA ASN A 169 -61.30 27.15 -19.00
C ASN A 169 -62.30 26.08 -19.50
N LEU A 170 -62.33 24.90 -18.89
CA LEU A 170 -63.28 23.82 -19.20
C LEU A 170 -64.70 24.17 -18.74
N ALA A 171 -64.84 24.87 -17.61
CA ALA A 171 -66.11 25.42 -17.14
C ALA A 171 -66.70 26.49 -18.06
N ASN A 172 -65.84 27.23 -18.80
CA ASN A 172 -66.23 28.29 -19.71
C ASN A 172 -66.35 27.85 -21.20
N ALA A 173 -66.05 26.60 -21.53
CA ALA A 173 -66.04 26.10 -22.90
C ALA A 173 -67.47 25.83 -23.44
N LYS A 174 -67.83 26.47 -24.57
CA LYS A 174 -69.16 26.38 -25.21
C LYS A 174 -69.30 25.29 -26.29
N THR A 175 -68.21 24.66 -26.74
CA THR A 175 -68.21 23.66 -27.84
C THR A 175 -67.69 22.29 -27.39
N GLY A 176 -68.28 21.20 -27.90
CA GLY A 176 -68.00 19.83 -27.44
C GLY A 176 -66.58 19.31 -27.73
N GLN A 177 -65.90 19.81 -28.76
CA GLN A 177 -64.53 19.41 -29.09
C GLN A 177 -63.48 20.06 -28.16
N ASP A 178 -63.71 21.29 -27.73
CA ASP A 178 -62.82 22.01 -26.80
C ASP A 178 -62.83 21.36 -25.42
N LYS A 179 -63.98 20.85 -24.97
CA LYS A 179 -64.10 20.08 -23.73
C LYS A 179 -63.28 18.79 -23.77
N VAL A 180 -63.30 18.05 -24.87
CA VAL A 180 -62.54 16.78 -25.00
C VAL A 180 -61.02 17.04 -25.02
N GLN A 181 -60.57 18.13 -25.65
CA GLN A 181 -59.16 18.52 -25.67
C GLN A 181 -58.66 18.93 -24.27
N LEU A 182 -59.47 19.69 -23.53
CA LEU A 182 -59.13 20.11 -22.17
C LEU A 182 -59.18 18.94 -21.17
N GLU A 183 -60.09 17.98 -21.32
CA GLU A 183 -60.11 16.73 -20.53
C GLU A 183 -58.86 15.86 -20.80
N ASN A 184 -58.41 15.77 -22.06
CA ASN A 184 -57.19 15.04 -22.40
C ASN A 184 -55.94 15.71 -21.80
N LEU A 185 -55.86 17.05 -21.84
CA LEU A 185 -54.78 17.81 -21.21
C LEU A 185 -54.80 17.66 -19.68
N LYS A 186 -55.98 17.68 -19.06
CA LYS A 186 -56.16 17.42 -17.63
C LYS A 186 -55.67 16.02 -17.26
N THR A 187 -56.02 15.02 -18.05
CA THR A 187 -55.62 13.63 -17.83
C THR A 187 -54.10 13.45 -17.94
N LEU A 188 -53.47 14.05 -18.96
CA LEU A 188 -52.02 14.03 -19.15
C LEU A 188 -51.25 14.72 -18.02
N LEU A 189 -51.75 15.86 -17.54
CA LEU A 189 -51.15 16.59 -16.41
C LEU A 189 -51.34 15.84 -15.08
N LEU A 190 -52.49 15.21 -14.85
CA LEU A 190 -52.72 14.36 -13.68
C LEU A 190 -51.82 13.11 -13.66
N THR A 191 -51.52 12.54 -14.82
CA THR A 191 -50.53 11.45 -14.93
C THR A 191 -49.09 11.94 -14.69
N ALA A 192 -48.77 13.19 -14.98
CA ALA A 192 -47.46 13.78 -14.70
C ALA A 192 -47.25 14.17 -13.22
N VAL A 193 -48.33 14.43 -12.46
CA VAL A 193 -48.26 14.80 -11.03
C VAL A 193 -48.15 13.59 -10.10
N LYS A 194 -48.65 12.41 -10.50
CA LYS A 194 -48.49 11.20 -9.68
C LYS A 194 -47.09 10.63 -9.93
N PRO A 195 -46.17 10.66 -8.94
CA PRO A 195 -44.96 9.85 -9.08
C PRO A 195 -45.40 8.38 -9.12
N GLU A 196 -44.95 7.66 -10.15
CA GLU A 196 -45.04 6.21 -10.20
C GLU A 196 -44.43 5.63 -8.92
N LYS A 197 -45.28 5.24 -7.97
CA LYS A 197 -44.88 4.41 -6.84
C LYS A 197 -44.64 3.00 -7.37
N GLU A 198 -43.35 2.67 -7.46
CA GLU A 198 -42.73 1.35 -7.28
C GLU A 198 -43.32 0.15 -8.03
N THR A 199 -42.53 -0.38 -8.96
CA THR A 199 -42.17 -1.81 -8.88
C THR A 199 -40.69 -2.02 -9.24
N LYS A 200 -39.83 -1.95 -8.22
CA LYS A 200 -38.64 -2.81 -8.17
C LYS A 200 -39.14 -4.25 -8.00
N LYS A 201 -38.96 -5.09 -9.02
CA LYS A 201 -38.79 -6.55 -8.84
C LYS A 201 -37.74 -7.08 -9.80
N GLY A 202 -36.56 -7.36 -9.24
CA GLY A 202 -35.75 -8.54 -9.54
C GLY A 202 -35.15 -8.65 -10.94
N GLY A 203 -34.11 -7.86 -11.22
CA GLY A 203 -33.11 -8.17 -12.25
C GLY A 203 -31.81 -8.63 -11.59
N LYS A 204 -31.75 -9.89 -11.16
CA LYS A 204 -30.47 -10.56 -10.85
C LYS A 204 -29.97 -11.14 -12.17
N LYS A 205 -28.98 -10.49 -12.80
CA LYS A 205 -28.16 -11.06 -13.87
C LYS A 205 -26.75 -10.46 -13.83
N ASP A 206 -25.81 -11.36 -13.60
CA ASP A 206 -24.50 -11.49 -14.26
C ASP A 206 -23.46 -10.38 -14.06
N ALA A 207 -22.59 -10.58 -13.06
CA ALA A 207 -21.12 -10.52 -13.14
C ALA A 207 -20.50 -11.05 -11.84
#